data_AF-A0A1V3U0J5-F1
#
_entry.id   AF-A0A1V3U0J5-F1
#
_cell.length_a   1.000
_cell.length_b   1.000
_cell.length_c   1.000
_cell.angle_alpha   90.00
_cell.angle_beta   90.00
_cell.angle_gamma   90.00
#
_symmetry.space_group_name_H-M   'P 1'
#
loop_
_entity.id
_entity.type
_entity.pdbx_description
1 polymer ?
#
loop_
_entity_poly.entity_id
_entity_poly.type
_entity_poly.pdbx_seq_one_letter_code
_entity_poly.pdbx_strand_id
1 'polypeptide(L)'
;MRNEDHNKKRTTCLLVGTLIILATSINVYIYQKIKNIQIPKAAPPDKDIKPKEKDKISKEKLNEIIELAKKNDSTFLMKFQEAYPEFISKLLEINPKLDNLDLAFCALIKLNFSAKEIAAYTFIQHASVQQRKRRMRKKLNISSEIDLYMFFNDL
;
A
#
# COMPACT_ATOMS: atom_id res chain seq x y z
N MET A 1 23.73 58.58 -33.01
CA MET A 1 22.43 57.87 -33.03
C MET A 1 22.54 56.36 -33.33
N ARG A 2 23.45 55.86 -34.20
CA ARG A 2 23.52 54.42 -34.58
C ARG A 2 24.20 53.46 -33.55
N ASN A 3 24.99 53.97 -32.61
CA ASN A 3 25.73 53.15 -31.63
C ASN A 3 24.91 52.80 -30.37
N GLU A 4 23.94 53.64 -29.98
CA GLU A 4 23.09 53.38 -28.81
C GLU A 4 22.08 52.25 -29.08
N ASP A 5 21.55 52.17 -30.30
CA ASP A 5 20.62 51.10 -30.71
C ASP A 5 21.25 49.71 -30.72
N HIS A 6 22.54 49.60 -31.07
CA HIS A 6 23.27 48.33 -31.03
C HIS A 6 23.54 47.85 -29.60
N ASN A 7 23.85 48.77 -28.68
CA ASN A 7 24.07 48.42 -27.28
C ASN A 7 22.75 48.03 -26.61
N LYS A 8 21.67 48.78 -26.87
CA LYS A 8 20.32 48.47 -26.38
C LYS A 8 19.89 47.07 -26.83
N LYS A 9 19.99 46.75 -28.13
CA LYS A 9 19.66 45.41 -28.66
C LYS A 9 20.48 44.28 -28.04
N ARG A 10 21.78 44.50 -27.78
CA ARG A 10 22.65 43.52 -27.09
C ARG A 10 22.19 43.28 -25.65
N THR A 11 21.91 44.34 -24.90
CA THR A 11 21.42 44.23 -23.52
C THR A 11 20.06 43.52 -23.43
N THR A 12 19.12 43.80 -24.35
CA THR A 12 17.83 43.10 -24.38
C THR A 12 18.00 41.61 -24.70
N CYS A 13 18.91 41.26 -25.61
CA CYS A 13 19.18 39.87 -25.96
C CYS A 13 19.78 39.08 -24.79
N LEU A 14 20.70 39.68 -24.03
CA LEU A 14 21.27 39.09 -22.82
C LEU A 14 20.21 38.88 -21.73
N LEU A 15 19.32 39.85 -21.51
CA LEU A 15 18.23 39.73 -20.53
C LEU A 15 17.23 38.62 -20.89
N VAL A 16 16.82 38.53 -22.16
CA VAL A 16 15.93 37.46 -22.63
C VAL A 16 16.58 36.09 -22.46
N GLY A 17 17.88 35.96 -22.77
CA GLY A 17 18.65 34.75 -22.54
C GLY A 17 18.64 34.32 -21.06
N THR A 18 18.85 35.27 -20.14
CA THR A 18 18.83 34.96 -18.70
C THR A 18 17.45 34.50 -18.19
N LEU A 19 16.35 35.08 -18.71
CA LEU A 19 14.99 34.68 -18.34
C LEU A 19 14.66 33.26 -18.80
N ILE A 20 15.14 32.86 -19.98
CA ILE A 20 14.95 31.50 -20.50
C ILE A 20 15.69 30.48 -19.62
N ILE A 21 16.92 30.78 -19.21
CA ILE A 21 17.73 29.90 -18.35
C ILE A 21 17.08 29.74 -16.96
N LEU A 22 16.52 30.82 -16.41
CA LEU A 22 15.80 30.76 -15.14
C LEU A 22 14.52 29.93 -15.27
N ALA A 23 13.76 30.12 -16.35
CA ALA A 23 12.54 29.35 -16.60
C ALA A 23 12.82 27.84 -16.76
N THR A 24 13.89 27.46 -17.47
CA THR A 24 14.28 26.04 -17.60
C THR A 24 14.76 25.47 -16.26
N SER A 25 15.51 26.23 -15.48
CA SER A 25 15.99 25.82 -14.16
C SER A 25 14.84 25.62 -13.16
N ILE A 26 13.85 26.50 -13.18
CA ILE A 26 12.63 26.38 -12.35
C ILE A 26 11.83 25.15 -12.76
N ASN A 27 11.67 24.90 -14.06
CA ASN A 27 11.01 23.68 -14.54
C ASN A 27 11.75 22.43 -14.08
N VAL A 28 13.08 22.35 -14.27
CA VAL A 28 13.90 21.23 -13.80
C VAL A 28 13.78 21.03 -12.29
N TYR A 29 13.76 22.10 -11.51
CA TYR A 29 13.55 22.03 -10.06
C TYR A 29 12.18 21.46 -9.68
N ILE A 30 11.11 21.90 -10.35
CA ILE A 30 9.75 21.36 -10.16
C ILE A 30 9.72 19.87 -10.54
N TYR A 31 10.32 19.49 -11.68
CA TYR A 31 10.44 18.08 -12.10
C TYR A 31 11.21 17.23 -11.08
N GLN A 32 12.31 17.75 -10.52
CA GLN A 32 13.08 17.05 -9.49
C GLN A 32 12.29 16.91 -8.18
N LYS A 33 11.52 17.92 -7.77
CA LYS A 33 10.70 17.88 -6.56
C LYS A 33 9.53 16.90 -6.69
N ILE A 34 8.87 16.84 -7.85
CA ILE A 34 7.80 15.87 -8.14
C ILE A 34 8.35 14.43 -8.13
N LYS A 35 9.60 14.21 -8.54
CA LYS A 35 10.25 12.89 -8.46
C LYS A 35 10.55 12.46 -7.00
N ASN A 36 10.85 13.42 -6.11
CA ASN A 36 11.19 13.15 -4.71
C ASN A 36 9.98 13.15 -3.77
N ILE A 37 8.84 13.73 -4.16
CA ILE A 37 7.55 13.60 -3.48
C ILE A 37 6.83 12.41 -4.10
N GLN A 38 7.12 11.22 -3.58
CA GLN A 38 6.39 9.95 -3.70
C GLN A 38 5.28 9.93 -4.77
N ILE A 39 5.64 9.66 -6.02
CA ILE A 39 4.71 9.02 -6.95
C ILE A 39 4.44 7.63 -6.35
N PRO A 40 3.22 7.29 -5.88
CA PRO A 40 2.85 5.90 -5.72
C PRO A 40 2.77 5.35 -7.15
N LYS A 41 3.89 4.84 -7.66
CA LYS A 41 3.82 3.91 -8.78
C LYS A 41 2.92 2.79 -8.27
N ALA A 42 1.90 2.44 -9.04
CA ALA A 42 1.25 1.15 -8.90
C ALA A 42 2.35 0.10 -9.10
N ALA A 43 3.03 -0.24 -8.00
CA ALA A 43 4.12 -1.17 -7.97
C ALA A 43 3.53 -2.57 -8.18
N PRO A 44 4.16 -3.43 -8.99
CA PRO A 44 3.94 -4.86 -8.88
C PRO A 44 4.19 -5.23 -7.41
N PRO A 45 3.30 -5.98 -6.72
CA PRO A 45 3.59 -6.39 -5.37
C PRO A 45 4.61 -7.51 -5.48
N ASP A 46 5.89 -7.18 -5.40
CA ASP A 46 6.93 -8.16 -5.10
C ASP A 46 7.73 -7.65 -3.90
N LYS A 47 7.40 -8.27 -2.76
CA LYS A 47 8.29 -8.69 -1.68
C LYS A 47 9.21 -7.63 -1.10
N ASP A 48 8.78 -7.05 0.02
CA ASP A 48 9.42 -7.23 1.33
C ASP A 48 8.85 -6.21 2.31
N ILE A 49 7.65 -6.48 2.82
CA ILE A 49 7.18 -5.89 4.07
C ILE A 49 7.03 -7.06 5.03
N LYS A 50 8.13 -7.44 5.68
CA LYS A 50 8.09 -8.32 6.84
C LYS A 50 7.40 -7.55 7.97
N PRO A 51 6.30 -8.05 8.56
CA PRO A 51 5.65 -7.38 9.68
C PRO A 51 6.63 -7.19 10.83
N LYS A 52 6.82 -5.93 11.24
CA LYS A 52 7.28 -5.59 12.58
C LYS A 52 6.10 -5.81 13.52
N GLU A 53 5.93 -7.04 13.96
CA GLU A 53 5.10 -7.36 15.12
C GLU A 53 5.99 -8.19 16.04
N LYS A 54 6.44 -7.56 17.12
CA LYS A 54 7.29 -8.18 18.14
C LYS A 54 6.41 -8.96 19.10
N ASP A 55 5.86 -10.07 18.63
CA ASP A 55 5.28 -11.09 19.49
C ASP A 55 5.86 -12.46 19.16
N LYS A 56 5.93 -13.31 20.19
CA LYS A 56 6.73 -14.53 20.35
C LYS A 56 6.36 -15.70 19.41
N ILE A 57 5.94 -15.43 18.18
CA ILE A 57 5.66 -16.46 17.19
C ILE A 57 6.99 -16.88 16.58
N SER A 58 7.36 -18.17 16.73
CA SER A 58 8.58 -18.67 16.11
C SER A 58 8.46 -18.61 14.59
N LYS A 59 9.59 -18.42 13.90
CA LYS A 59 9.62 -18.33 12.43
C LYS A 59 9.04 -19.59 11.79
N GLU A 60 9.22 -20.76 12.42
CA GLU A 60 8.68 -22.02 11.93
C GLU A 60 7.14 -22.01 11.95
N LYS A 61 6.52 -21.58 13.06
CA LYS A 61 5.05 -21.48 13.17
C LYS A 61 4.46 -20.51 12.16
N LEU A 62 5.12 -19.36 11.96
CA LEU A 62 4.67 -18.38 10.96
C LEU A 62 4.72 -18.97 9.55
N ASN A 63 5.81 -19.66 9.20
CA ASN A 63 5.94 -20.30 7.90
C ASN A 63 4.87 -21.39 7.69
N GLU A 64 4.58 -22.19 8.72
CA GLU A 64 3.51 -23.18 8.68
C GLU A 64 2.15 -22.53 8.37
N ILE A 65 1.80 -21.46 9.07
CA ILE A 65 0.54 -20.72 8.85
C ILE A 65 0.47 -20.15 7.43
N ILE A 66 1.57 -19.58 6.93
CA ILE A 66 1.66 -19.05 5.57
C ILE A 66 1.44 -20.17 4.53
N GLU A 67 2.03 -21.35 4.73
CA GLU A 67 1.85 -22.48 3.82
C GLU A 67 0.42 -23.03 3.84
N LEU A 68 -0.22 -23.08 5.02
CA LEU A 68 -1.65 -23.44 5.13
C LEU A 68 -2.53 -22.44 4.38
N ALA A 69 -2.25 -21.14 4.50
CA ALA A 69 -2.96 -20.09 3.78
C ALA A 69 -2.86 -20.25 2.25
N LYS A 70 -1.65 -20.49 1.74
CA LYS A 70 -1.39 -20.68 0.30
C LYS A 70 -2.11 -21.91 -0.27
N LYS A 71 -2.22 -22.97 0.52
CA LYS A 71 -2.91 -24.22 0.16
C LYS A 71 -4.43 -24.14 0.33
N ASN A 72 -4.95 -23.02 0.84
CA ASN A 72 -6.37 -22.86 1.21
C ASN A 72 -6.85 -23.99 2.14
N ASP A 73 -6.00 -24.34 3.11
CA ASP A 73 -6.26 -25.42 4.04
C ASP A 73 -7.33 -25.03 5.08
N SER A 74 -8.25 -25.94 5.37
CA SER A 74 -9.34 -25.71 6.33
C SER A 74 -8.86 -25.40 7.77
N THR A 75 -7.65 -25.85 8.12
CA THR A 75 -7.04 -25.62 9.45
C THR A 75 -6.34 -24.27 9.57
N PHE A 76 -6.19 -23.52 8.46
CA PHE A 76 -5.51 -22.22 8.43
C PHE A 76 -6.02 -21.26 9.49
N LEU A 77 -7.35 -21.06 9.58
CA LEU A 77 -7.93 -20.09 10.51
C LEU A 77 -7.64 -20.47 11.97
N MET A 78 -7.76 -21.75 12.31
CA MET A 78 -7.50 -22.26 13.66
C MET A 78 -6.05 -21.98 14.06
N LYS A 79 -5.09 -22.33 13.18
CA LYS A 79 -3.66 -22.07 13.41
C LYS A 79 -3.32 -20.59 13.48
N PHE A 80 -3.99 -19.78 12.66
CA PHE A 80 -3.83 -18.34 12.72
C PHE A 80 -4.36 -17.75 14.04
N GLN A 81 -5.52 -18.22 14.53
CA GLN A 81 -6.10 -17.78 15.81
C GLN A 81 -5.21 -18.13 17.01
N GLU A 82 -4.58 -19.31 17.00
CA GLU A 82 -3.59 -19.71 18.01
C GLU A 82 -2.38 -18.77 18.04
N ALA A 83 -1.97 -18.26 16.88
CA ALA A 83 -0.80 -17.39 16.75
C ALA A 83 -1.12 -15.90 17.00
N TYR A 84 -2.31 -15.44 16.60
CA TYR A 84 -2.74 -14.03 16.67
C TYR A 84 -4.07 -13.87 17.44
N PRO A 85 -4.15 -14.29 18.72
CA PRO A 85 -5.40 -14.24 19.49
C PRO A 85 -5.88 -12.80 19.75
N GLU A 86 -4.96 -11.85 19.95
CA GLU A 86 -5.28 -10.45 20.21
C GLU A 86 -5.92 -9.78 18.98
N PHE A 87 -5.36 -10.04 17.79
CA PHE A 87 -5.90 -9.55 16.52
C PHE A 87 -7.36 -9.98 16.32
N ILE A 88 -7.65 -11.26 16.58
CA ILE A 88 -8.99 -11.83 16.44
C ILE A 88 -9.94 -11.21 17.47
N SER A 89 -9.47 -11.04 18.71
CA SER A 89 -10.25 -10.40 19.76
C SER A 89 -10.61 -8.96 19.39
N LYS A 90 -9.65 -8.15 18.93
CA LYS A 90 -9.91 -6.77 18.47
C LYS A 90 -10.86 -6.70 17.28
N LEU A 91 -10.77 -7.63 16.32
CA LEU A 91 -11.72 -7.69 15.21
C LEU A 91 -13.16 -7.96 15.67
N LEU A 92 -13.32 -8.88 16.63
CA LEU A 92 -14.62 -9.22 17.18
C LEU A 92 -15.18 -8.13 18.12
N GLU A 93 -14.30 -7.36 18.78
CA GLU A 93 -14.70 -6.15 19.51
C GLU A 93 -15.29 -5.09 18.58
N ILE A 94 -14.69 -4.89 17.39
CA ILE A 94 -15.19 -3.95 16.38
C ILE A 94 -16.49 -4.45 15.77
N ASN A 95 -16.53 -5.73 15.40
CA ASN A 95 -17.73 -6.33 14.83
C ASN A 95 -17.89 -7.79 15.27
N PRO A 96 -18.77 -8.07 16.25
CA PRO A 96 -18.97 -9.43 16.76
C PRO A 96 -19.75 -10.34 15.80
N LYS A 97 -20.25 -9.81 14.66
CA LYS A 97 -20.99 -10.58 13.64
C LYS A 97 -20.09 -11.13 12.54
N LEU A 98 -18.77 -11.01 12.66
CA LEU A 98 -17.84 -11.61 11.71
C LEU A 98 -17.90 -13.14 11.82
N ASP A 99 -18.11 -13.80 10.69
CA ASP A 99 -18.07 -15.26 10.62
C ASP A 99 -16.65 -15.76 10.37
N ASN A 100 -16.45 -17.08 10.43
CA ASN A 100 -15.15 -17.70 10.18
C ASN A 100 -14.60 -17.39 8.77
N LEU A 101 -15.46 -17.20 7.77
CA LEU A 101 -15.00 -16.85 6.41
C LEU A 101 -14.47 -15.42 6.35
N ASP A 102 -15.06 -14.50 7.09
CA ASP A 102 -14.60 -13.13 7.24
C ASP A 102 -13.33 -13.05 8.07
N LEU A 103 -13.25 -13.79 9.17
CA LEU A 103 -12.03 -13.89 9.99
C LEU A 103 -10.86 -14.47 9.18
N ALA A 104 -11.09 -15.55 8.43
CA ALA A 104 -10.07 -16.13 7.55
C ALA A 104 -9.63 -15.11 6.48
N PHE A 105 -10.56 -14.35 5.91
CA PHE A 105 -10.22 -13.31 4.94
C PHE A 105 -9.41 -12.16 5.57
N CYS A 106 -9.74 -11.74 6.78
CA CYS A 106 -8.96 -10.76 7.53
C CYS A 106 -7.56 -11.26 7.86
N ALA A 107 -7.43 -12.53 8.24
CA ALA A 107 -6.14 -13.19 8.48
C ALA A 107 -5.25 -13.18 7.24
N LEU A 108 -5.81 -13.46 6.05
CA LEU A 108 -5.06 -13.35 4.78
C LEU A 108 -4.54 -11.93 4.54
N ILE A 109 -5.30 -10.90 4.93
CA ILE A 109 -4.87 -9.50 4.79
C ILE A 109 -3.79 -9.15 5.83
N LYS A 110 -3.92 -9.60 7.09
CA LYS A 110 -2.90 -9.40 8.14
C LYS A 110 -1.56 -10.05 7.77
N LEU A 111 -1.59 -11.19 7.09
CA LEU A 111 -0.40 -11.83 6.50
C LEU A 111 0.15 -11.10 5.27
N ASN A 112 -0.40 -9.93 4.93
CA ASN A 112 -0.01 -9.06 3.82
C ASN A 112 -0.13 -9.70 2.42
N PHE A 113 -1.03 -10.67 2.23
CA PHE A 113 -1.30 -11.18 0.89
C PHE A 113 -2.01 -10.13 0.02
N SER A 114 -1.49 -9.96 -1.20
CA SER A 114 -2.11 -9.14 -2.21
C SER A 114 -3.44 -9.74 -2.66
N ALA A 115 -4.31 -8.92 -3.24
CA ALA A 115 -5.57 -9.43 -3.77
C ALA A 115 -5.36 -10.47 -4.89
N LYS A 116 -4.25 -10.40 -5.63
CA LYS A 116 -3.87 -11.38 -6.66
C LYS A 116 -3.50 -12.72 -6.03
N GLU A 117 -2.70 -12.70 -4.96
CA GLU A 117 -2.33 -13.91 -4.22
C GLU A 117 -3.54 -14.55 -3.55
N ILE A 118 -4.38 -13.77 -2.88
CA ILE A 118 -5.62 -14.27 -2.27
C ILE A 118 -6.51 -14.93 -3.33
N ALA A 119 -6.66 -14.32 -4.50
CA ALA A 119 -7.42 -14.89 -5.61
C ALA A 119 -6.83 -16.24 -6.06
N ALA A 120 -5.50 -16.32 -6.19
CA ALA A 120 -4.80 -17.54 -6.59
C ALA A 120 -4.96 -18.66 -5.55
N TYR A 121 -4.82 -18.35 -4.26
CA TYR A 121 -4.90 -19.35 -3.19
C TYR A 121 -6.32 -19.84 -2.97
N THR A 122 -7.31 -18.93 -3.00
CA THR A 122 -8.71 -19.27 -2.70
C THR A 122 -9.53 -19.65 -3.94
N PHE A 123 -8.90 -19.70 -5.12
CA PHE A 123 -9.54 -20.04 -6.40
C PHE A 123 -10.75 -19.17 -6.75
N ILE A 124 -10.76 -17.91 -6.33
CA ILE A 124 -11.81 -16.94 -6.66
C ILE A 124 -11.28 -15.85 -7.58
N GLN A 125 -12.18 -15.20 -8.31
CA GLN A 125 -11.79 -14.10 -9.19
C GLN A 125 -11.19 -12.94 -8.40
N HIS A 126 -10.13 -12.32 -8.94
CA HIS A 126 -9.50 -11.13 -8.36
C HIS A 126 -10.50 -10.00 -8.09
N ALA A 127 -11.47 -9.79 -8.99
CA ALA A 127 -12.56 -8.82 -8.79
C ALA A 127 -13.41 -9.12 -7.56
N SER A 128 -13.71 -10.40 -7.30
CA SER A 128 -14.44 -10.85 -6.11
C SER A 128 -13.66 -10.60 -4.83
N VAL A 129 -12.33 -10.77 -4.85
CA VAL A 129 -11.45 -10.39 -3.72
C VAL A 129 -11.56 -8.89 -3.44
N GLN A 130 -11.46 -8.05 -4.47
CA GLN A 130 -11.57 -6.59 -4.33
C GLN A 130 -12.93 -6.17 -3.76
N GLN A 131 -14.02 -6.79 -4.25
CA GLN A 131 -15.35 -6.57 -3.71
C GLN A 131 -15.46 -7.03 -2.26
N ARG A 132 -14.82 -8.16 -1.89
CA ARG A 132 -14.76 -8.61 -0.49
C ARG A 132 -13.99 -7.62 0.39
N LYS A 133 -12.87 -7.05 -0.06
CA LYS A 133 -12.15 -5.97 0.65
C LYS A 133 -13.04 -4.74 0.89
N ARG A 134 -13.82 -4.32 -0.11
CA ARG A 134 -14.80 -3.23 0.04
C ARG A 134 -15.87 -3.54 1.09
N ARG A 135 -16.38 -4.79 1.11
CA ARG A 135 -17.32 -5.25 2.14
C ARG A 135 -16.69 -5.26 3.52
N MET A 136 -15.44 -5.72 3.66
CA MET A 136 -14.71 -5.70 4.93
C MET A 136 -14.55 -4.29 5.48
N ARG A 137 -14.17 -3.32 4.63
CA ARG A 137 -14.12 -1.90 5.03
C ARG A 137 -15.43 -1.43 5.66
N LYS A 138 -16.57 -1.75 5.05
CA LYS A 138 -17.89 -1.39 5.59
C LYS A 138 -18.20 -2.13 6.89
N LYS A 139 -17.93 -3.44 6.96
CA LYS A 139 -18.19 -4.26 8.15
C LYS A 139 -17.37 -3.82 9.36
N LEU A 140 -16.15 -3.34 9.14
CA LEU A 140 -15.22 -2.89 10.19
C LEU A 140 -15.23 -1.36 10.38
N ASN A 141 -16.13 -0.66 9.70
CA ASN A 141 -16.25 0.80 9.72
C ASN A 141 -14.93 1.56 9.43
N ILE A 142 -14.15 1.06 8.46
CA ILE A 142 -12.85 1.63 8.09
C ILE A 142 -13.06 2.75 7.07
N SER A 143 -12.56 3.95 7.39
CA SER A 143 -12.59 5.11 6.49
C SER A 143 -11.85 4.83 5.17
N SER A 144 -12.30 5.47 4.08
CA SER A 144 -11.64 5.36 2.77
C SER A 144 -10.23 5.94 2.75
N GLU A 145 -9.93 6.85 3.68
CA GLU A 145 -8.62 7.50 3.81
C GLU A 145 -7.57 6.58 4.45
N ILE A 146 -8.01 5.56 5.20
CA ILE A 146 -7.13 4.63 5.90
C ILE A 146 -6.77 3.49 4.94
N ASP A 147 -5.48 3.22 4.76
CA ASP A 147 -5.05 2.03 4.04
C ASP A 147 -5.47 0.77 4.79
N LEU A 148 -6.05 -0.18 4.06
CA LEU A 148 -6.62 -1.38 4.67
C LEU A 148 -5.53 -2.24 5.33
N TYR A 149 -4.38 -2.41 4.69
CA TYR A 149 -3.31 -3.24 5.24
C TYR A 149 -2.68 -2.59 6.47
N MET A 150 -2.52 -1.27 6.45
CA MET A 150 -2.07 -0.53 7.65
C MET A 150 -3.02 -0.71 8.82
N PHE A 151 -4.33 -0.57 8.59
CA PHE A 151 -5.33 -0.83 9.63
C PHE A 151 -5.20 -2.23 10.24
N PHE A 152 -5.05 -3.26 9.42
CA PHE A 152 -4.88 -4.63 9.93
C PHE A 152 -3.52 -4.83 10.61
N ASN A 153 -2.45 -4.18 10.15
CA ASN A 153 -1.15 -4.27 10.79
C ASN A 153 -1.13 -3.63 12.19
N ASP A 154 -1.93 -2.58 12.41
CA ASP A 154 -2.02 -1.86 13.69
C ASP A 154 -2.98 -2.51 14.72
N LEU A 155 -3.82 -3.45 14.27
CA LEU A 155 -4.63 -4.32 15.13
C LEU A 155 -3.77 -5.43 15.74
#